data_AF-A0A519LR73-F1
#
_entry.id   AF-A0A519LR73-F1
#
_cell.length_a   1.000
_cell.length_b   1.000
_cell.length_c   1.000
_cell.angle_alpha   90.00
_cell.angle_beta   90.00
_cell.angle_gamma   90.00
#
_symmetry.space_group_name_H-M   'P 1'
#
loop_
_entity.id
_entity.type
_entity.pdbx_description
1 polymer ?
#
loop_
_entity_poly.entity_id
_entity_poly.type
_entity_poly.pdbx_seq_one_letter_code
_entity_poly.pdbx_strand_id
1 'polypeptide(L)'
;MMNFIFIEQMLPGLQIDLRVLSRGTERYRMLLYQHEGVLGLTEHGTKLGNMADSTVKFRSFLDLACSEHPDLVMTPEYSCPWANIREILDDSEKWPAEGKLWALGSESITPEQLTGFATHYRSDQIVVHYDAGIFGGNGIFLDPLVYLFKATQNNEAKLIVLVQFKTQHMGVRTGGDLERDRLIEGRQIYIIRNNADSVNLIGVICSEAMNFPAAMGMQQRLDVGWNDRPFLVLNPQVNPDPIHEDFIAFRKFVTEQERKE
;
A
#
# COMPACT_ATOMS: atom_id res chain seq x y z
N MET A 1 -14.47 9.25 1.58
CA MET A 1 -14.41 9.02 3.04
C MET A 1 -13.54 7.79 3.26
N MET A 2 -12.48 7.89 4.06
CA MET A 2 -11.58 6.75 4.34
C MET A 2 -12.27 5.81 5.32
N ASN A 3 -12.53 4.57 4.90
CA ASN A 3 -13.05 3.53 5.78
C ASN A 3 -11.92 2.61 6.21
N PHE A 4 -11.63 2.53 7.50
CA PHE A 4 -10.58 1.67 8.02
C PHE A 4 -11.14 0.29 8.33
N ILE A 5 -10.54 -0.75 7.77
CA ILE A 5 -11.05 -2.12 7.88
C ILE A 5 -9.92 -3.09 8.21
N PHE A 6 -10.14 -3.94 9.21
CA PHE A 6 -9.19 -5.00 9.55
C PHE A 6 -9.20 -6.08 8.47
N ILE A 7 -8.01 -6.49 8.02
CA ILE A 7 -7.87 -7.41 6.89
C ILE A 7 -8.54 -8.77 7.15
N GLU A 8 -8.57 -9.25 8.39
CA GLU A 8 -9.25 -10.49 8.77
C GLU A 8 -10.77 -10.46 8.58
N GLN A 9 -11.39 -9.27 8.47
CA GLN A 9 -12.80 -9.13 8.14
C GLN A 9 -13.05 -9.40 6.65
N MET A 10 -12.05 -9.11 5.81
CA MET A 10 -12.12 -9.28 4.35
C MET A 10 -11.60 -10.63 3.90
N LEU A 11 -10.66 -11.21 4.64
CA LEU A 11 -10.07 -12.52 4.41
C LEU A 11 -10.20 -13.37 5.70
N PRO A 12 -11.38 -13.96 5.97
CA PRO A 12 -11.57 -14.81 7.14
C PRO A 12 -10.61 -16.00 7.17
N GLY A 13 -10.16 -16.37 8.38
CA GLY A 13 -9.24 -17.49 8.58
C GLY A 13 -7.78 -17.19 8.22
N LEU A 14 -7.46 -15.94 7.87
CA LEU A 14 -6.09 -15.49 7.62
C LEU A 14 -5.33 -15.34 8.93
N GLN A 15 -4.19 -16.02 9.03
CA GLN A 15 -3.22 -15.91 10.12
C GLN A 15 -1.95 -15.25 9.57
N ILE A 16 -1.67 -14.07 10.11
CA ILE A 16 -0.55 -13.22 9.69
C ILE A 16 0.53 -13.31 10.75
N ASP A 17 1.77 -13.50 10.33
CA ASP A 17 2.94 -13.38 11.20
C ASP A 17 4.02 -12.60 10.47
N LEU A 18 4.00 -11.28 10.63
CA LEU A 18 4.96 -10.34 10.05
C LEU A 18 5.83 -9.76 11.15
N ARG A 19 7.14 -9.80 10.96
CA ARG A 19 8.12 -9.36 11.96
C ARG A 19 8.04 -7.87 12.27
N VAL A 20 7.69 -7.04 11.29
CA VAL A 20 7.48 -5.60 11.50
C VAL A 20 6.25 -5.27 12.34
N LEU A 21 5.36 -6.24 12.56
CA LEU A 21 4.14 -6.07 13.35
C LEU A 21 4.24 -6.67 14.75
N SER A 22 5.36 -7.30 15.09
CA SER A 22 5.64 -7.81 16.42
C SER A 22 5.73 -6.65 17.43
N ARG A 23 5.25 -6.87 18.66
CA ARG A 23 5.30 -5.89 19.76
C ARG A 23 6.53 -5.97 20.65
N GLY A 24 7.44 -6.89 20.34
CA GLY A 24 8.67 -7.01 21.10
C GLY A 24 9.62 -5.86 20.82
N THR A 25 10.82 -5.98 21.36
CA THR A 25 11.89 -4.97 21.22
C THR A 25 12.88 -5.32 20.11
N GLU A 26 12.55 -6.34 19.31
CA GLU A 26 13.41 -6.81 18.23
C GLU A 26 13.56 -5.73 17.17
N ARG A 27 14.80 -5.51 16.74
CA ARG A 27 15.07 -4.67 15.58
C ARG A 27 14.60 -5.38 14.32
N TYR A 28 14.02 -4.61 13.42
CA TYR A 28 13.71 -5.03 12.06
C TYR A 28 14.44 -4.14 11.05
N ARG A 29 14.71 -4.70 9.87
CA ARG A 29 15.38 -4.01 8.75
C ARG A 29 14.35 -3.58 7.73
N MET A 30 14.51 -2.37 7.20
CA MET A 30 13.69 -1.85 6.12
C MET A 30 14.55 -1.56 4.90
N LEU A 31 13.99 -1.78 3.72
CA LEU A 31 14.56 -1.36 2.45
C LEU A 31 13.57 -0.43 1.75
N LEU A 32 13.92 0.85 1.66
CA LEU A 32 13.06 1.90 1.11
C LEU A 32 13.64 2.37 -0.22
N TYR A 33 12.85 2.31 -1.29
CA TYR A 33 13.24 2.81 -2.58
C TYR A 33 12.98 4.32 -2.66
N GLN A 34 13.99 5.09 -3.08
CA GLN A 34 13.83 6.49 -3.44
C GLN A 34 13.86 6.59 -4.96
N HIS A 35 12.70 6.88 -5.55
CA HIS A 35 12.58 6.90 -6.99
C HIS A 35 13.12 8.19 -7.60
N GLU A 36 13.90 8.05 -8.68
CA GLU A 36 14.29 9.14 -9.56
C GLU A 36 13.77 8.84 -10.97
N GLY A 37 12.87 9.69 -11.44
CA GLY A 37 12.22 9.57 -12.73
C GLY A 37 11.15 10.64 -12.94
N VAL A 38 10.64 10.71 -14.17
CA VAL A 38 9.50 11.56 -14.51
C VAL A 38 8.26 10.69 -14.53
N LEU A 39 7.29 11.06 -13.70
CA LEU A 39 5.96 10.47 -13.73
C LEU A 39 5.02 11.30 -14.60
N GLY A 40 4.10 10.64 -15.29
CA GLY A 40 3.13 11.32 -16.13
C GLY A 40 2.05 10.38 -16.64
N LEU A 41 1.06 10.97 -17.31
CA LEU A 41 0.03 10.23 -18.02
C LEU A 41 0.55 9.74 -19.37
N THR A 42 0.14 8.53 -19.73
CA THR A 42 0.20 8.02 -21.10
C THR A 42 -0.58 8.94 -22.06
N GLU A 43 -0.32 8.83 -23.36
CA GLU A 43 -0.92 9.68 -24.41
C GLU A 43 -2.47 9.66 -24.41
N HIS A 44 -3.08 8.53 -24.02
CA HIS A 44 -4.53 8.40 -23.87
C HIS A 44 -5.01 8.64 -22.43
N GLY A 45 -4.08 8.88 -21.50
CA GLY A 45 -4.28 9.09 -20.07
C GLY A 45 -5.06 7.98 -19.39
N THR A 46 -4.82 6.74 -19.82
CA THR A 46 -5.35 5.50 -19.23
C THR A 46 -4.45 4.96 -18.12
N LYS A 47 -3.25 5.54 -17.98
CA LYS A 47 -2.24 5.19 -16.98
C LYS A 47 -1.42 6.41 -16.61
N LEU A 48 -1.33 6.70 -15.31
CA LEU A 48 -0.34 7.50 -14.61
C LEU A 48 0.78 6.58 -14.07
N GLY A 49 2.03 6.89 -14.36
CA GLY A 49 3.19 6.10 -13.95
C GLY A 49 4.50 6.64 -14.54
N ASN A 50 5.52 5.78 -14.64
CA ASN A 50 6.81 6.20 -15.20
C ASN A 50 6.69 6.52 -16.69
N MET A 51 7.26 7.66 -17.12
CA MET A 51 7.33 8.04 -18.53
C MET A 51 8.44 7.34 -19.30
N ALA A 52 9.47 6.89 -18.58
CA ALA A 52 10.54 6.05 -19.11
C ALA A 52 10.47 4.66 -18.46
N ASP A 53 10.93 3.63 -19.15
CA ASP A 53 10.98 2.28 -18.60
C ASP A 53 11.88 2.25 -17.35
N SER A 54 11.29 1.95 -16.20
CA SER A 54 11.95 1.81 -14.91
C SER A 54 12.08 0.34 -14.47
N THR A 55 11.60 -0.61 -15.28
CA THR A 55 11.52 -2.04 -14.93
C THR A 55 12.87 -2.63 -14.55
N VAL A 56 13.95 -2.25 -15.24
CA VAL A 56 15.31 -2.71 -14.89
C VAL A 56 15.73 -2.23 -13.51
N LYS A 57 15.47 -0.96 -13.17
CA LYS A 57 15.81 -0.38 -11.86
C LYS A 57 15.03 -1.06 -10.74
N PHE A 58 13.72 -1.26 -10.94
CA PHE A 58 12.87 -1.95 -9.97
C PHE A 58 13.25 -3.41 -9.82
N ARG A 59 13.63 -4.09 -10.91
CA ARG A 59 14.14 -5.46 -10.83
C ARG A 59 15.39 -5.54 -9.96
N SER A 60 16.39 -4.69 -10.21
CA SER A 60 17.60 -4.64 -9.35
C SER A 60 17.28 -4.36 -7.89
N PHE A 61 16.32 -3.47 -7.60
CA PHE A 61 15.89 -3.17 -6.23
C PHE A 61 15.20 -4.37 -5.56
N LEU A 62 14.34 -5.08 -6.28
CA LEU A 62 13.63 -6.25 -5.77
C LEU A 62 14.56 -7.46 -5.62
N ASP A 63 15.53 -7.63 -6.53
CA ASP A 63 16.59 -8.63 -6.38
C ASP A 63 17.42 -8.37 -5.11
N LEU A 64 17.72 -7.09 -4.82
CA LEU A 64 18.36 -6.69 -3.55
C LEU A 64 17.48 -7.01 -2.34
N ALA A 65 16.16 -6.81 -2.44
CA ALA A 65 15.24 -7.20 -1.38
C ALA A 65 15.24 -8.72 -1.15
N CYS A 66 15.30 -9.51 -2.22
CA CYS A 66 15.44 -10.96 -2.14
C CYS A 66 16.76 -11.36 -1.45
N SER A 67 17.89 -10.70 -1.75
CA SER A 67 19.19 -11.05 -1.17
C SER A 67 19.38 -10.58 0.28
N GLU A 68 18.85 -9.41 0.63
CA GLU A 68 19.06 -8.79 1.95
C GLU A 68 18.02 -9.22 3.00
N HIS A 69 16.92 -9.83 2.56
CA HIS A 69 15.81 -10.28 3.39
C HIS A 69 15.30 -9.22 4.40
N PRO A 70 15.06 -7.95 3.99
CA PRO A 70 14.52 -6.94 4.89
C PRO A 70 13.11 -7.32 5.34
N ASP A 71 12.75 -6.96 6.57
CA ASP A 71 11.44 -7.25 7.16
C ASP A 71 10.32 -6.42 6.51
N LEU A 72 10.67 -5.22 5.99
CA LEU A 72 9.80 -4.37 5.19
C LEU A 72 10.51 -3.85 3.94
N VAL A 73 9.86 -3.99 2.80
CA VAL A 73 10.24 -3.33 1.53
C VAL A 73 9.18 -2.31 1.18
N MET A 74 9.59 -1.14 0.70
CA MET A 74 8.63 -0.11 0.30
C MET A 74 9.08 0.68 -0.93
N THR A 75 8.12 1.01 -1.80
CA THR A 75 8.34 1.89 -2.95
C THR A 75 7.39 3.09 -2.93
N PRO A 76 7.76 4.23 -3.53
CA PRO A 76 6.88 5.40 -3.65
C PRO A 76 5.62 5.11 -4.47
N GLU A 77 4.58 5.92 -4.28
CA GLU A 77 3.37 5.96 -5.11
C GLU A 77 3.70 6.07 -6.62
N TYR A 78 2.88 5.48 -7.50
CA TYR A 78 3.04 5.49 -8.96
C TYR A 78 4.38 4.98 -9.53
N SER A 79 5.25 4.41 -8.70
CA SER A 79 6.64 4.19 -9.10
C SER A 79 6.90 2.77 -9.58
N CYS A 80 6.37 1.74 -8.90
CA CYS A 80 6.67 0.34 -9.21
C CYS A 80 5.88 -0.14 -10.44
N PRO A 81 6.55 -0.56 -11.52
CA PRO A 81 5.86 -1.11 -12.68
C PRO A 81 5.16 -2.42 -12.36
N TRP A 82 3.95 -2.59 -12.89
CA TRP A 82 3.24 -3.86 -12.77
C TRP A 82 3.99 -5.02 -13.42
N ALA A 83 4.88 -4.78 -14.38
CA ALA A 83 5.75 -5.81 -14.94
C ALA A 83 6.61 -6.47 -13.85
N ASN A 84 7.16 -5.68 -12.92
CA ASN A 84 7.95 -6.21 -11.81
C ASN A 84 7.10 -6.97 -10.79
N ILE A 85 5.86 -6.53 -10.54
CA ILE A 85 4.92 -7.29 -9.68
C ILE A 85 4.62 -8.66 -10.31
N ARG A 86 4.39 -8.71 -11.63
CA ARG A 86 4.20 -9.96 -12.37
C ARG A 86 5.41 -10.88 -12.27
N GLU A 87 6.62 -10.34 -12.46
CA GLU A 87 7.86 -11.12 -12.32
C GLU A 87 8.02 -11.76 -10.93
N ILE A 88 7.53 -11.11 -9.86
CA ILE A 88 7.51 -11.70 -8.51
C ILE A 88 6.47 -12.82 -8.45
N LEU A 89 5.27 -12.61 -8.98
CA LEU A 89 4.20 -13.61 -8.90
C LEU A 89 4.44 -14.85 -9.77
N ASP A 90 5.15 -14.69 -10.88
CA ASP A 90 5.52 -15.77 -11.80
C ASP A 90 6.61 -16.70 -11.22
N ASP A 91 7.34 -16.27 -10.19
CA ASP A 91 8.49 -16.98 -9.62
C ASP A 91 8.42 -17.00 -8.09
N SER A 92 8.10 -18.17 -7.52
CA SER A 92 7.96 -18.33 -6.07
C SER A 92 9.26 -18.14 -5.28
N GLU A 93 10.43 -18.21 -5.93
CA GLU A 93 11.71 -17.88 -5.30
C GLU A 93 11.85 -16.37 -5.04
N LYS A 94 11.10 -15.54 -5.76
CA LYS A 94 11.07 -14.08 -5.59
C LYS A 94 10.03 -13.59 -4.60
N TRP A 95 9.20 -14.48 -4.05
CA TRP A 95 8.20 -14.08 -3.07
C TRP A 95 8.88 -13.56 -1.79
N PRO A 96 8.25 -12.60 -1.08
CA PRO A 96 8.67 -12.25 0.27
C PRO A 96 8.77 -13.53 1.12
N ALA A 97 9.89 -13.68 1.84
CA ALA A 97 10.05 -14.79 2.77
C ALA A 97 9.00 -14.71 3.90
N GLU A 98 8.84 -15.80 4.65
CA GLU A 98 7.99 -15.79 5.84
C GLU A 98 8.42 -14.69 6.83
N GLY A 99 7.45 -14.03 7.46
CA GLY A 99 7.73 -12.90 8.33
C GLY A 99 7.98 -11.56 7.63
N LYS A 100 8.06 -11.53 6.28
CA LYS A 100 8.44 -10.33 5.51
C LYS A 100 7.24 -9.70 4.81
N LEU A 101 7.26 -8.38 4.71
CA LEU A 101 6.21 -7.58 4.06
C LEU A 101 6.81 -6.69 2.97
N TRP A 102 6.27 -6.75 1.76
CA TRP A 102 6.58 -5.76 0.72
C TRP A 102 5.35 -4.89 0.48
N ALA A 103 5.50 -3.57 0.49
CA ALA A 103 4.47 -2.57 0.26
C ALA A 103 4.86 -1.70 -0.94
N LEU A 104 4.38 -2.07 -2.12
CA LEU A 104 4.81 -1.50 -3.39
C LEU A 104 3.80 -0.44 -3.85
N GLY A 105 4.17 0.84 -3.74
CA GLY A 105 3.47 1.91 -4.44
C GLY A 105 3.66 1.70 -5.94
N SER A 106 2.58 1.35 -6.63
CA SER A 106 2.62 0.86 -8.01
C SER A 106 2.10 1.91 -8.98
N GLU A 107 2.48 1.79 -10.24
CA GLU A 107 1.85 2.57 -11.31
C GLU A 107 0.33 2.36 -11.31
N SER A 108 -0.41 3.36 -11.78
CA SER A 108 -1.86 3.22 -11.89
C SER A 108 -2.26 2.06 -12.80
N ILE A 109 -3.47 1.55 -12.58
CA ILE A 109 -4.04 0.44 -13.33
C ILE A 109 -5.52 0.68 -13.59
N THR A 110 -6.02 0.28 -14.76
CA THR A 110 -7.47 0.31 -15.02
C THR A 110 -8.20 -0.85 -14.30
N PRO A 111 -9.49 -0.72 -14.00
CA PRO A 111 -10.30 -1.83 -13.47
C PRO A 111 -10.23 -3.11 -14.31
N GLU A 112 -10.22 -2.98 -15.64
CA GLU A 112 -10.11 -4.11 -16.57
C GLU A 112 -8.76 -4.82 -16.43
N GLN A 113 -7.65 -4.06 -16.45
CA GLN A 113 -6.31 -4.61 -16.28
C GLN A 113 -6.14 -5.29 -14.92
N LEU A 114 -6.69 -4.71 -13.85
CA LEU A 114 -6.65 -5.29 -12.52
C LEU A 114 -7.48 -6.58 -12.42
N THR A 115 -8.64 -6.61 -13.06
CA THR A 115 -9.47 -7.83 -13.15
C THR A 115 -8.72 -8.93 -13.89
N GLY A 116 -8.08 -8.60 -15.02
CA GLY A 116 -7.24 -9.51 -15.78
C GLY A 116 -6.06 -10.03 -14.95
N PHE A 117 -5.34 -9.14 -14.27
CA PHE A 117 -4.26 -9.48 -13.34
C PHE A 117 -4.73 -10.46 -12.25
N ALA A 118 -5.82 -10.14 -11.55
CA ALA A 118 -6.31 -10.98 -10.47
C ALA A 118 -6.83 -12.33 -10.96
N THR A 119 -7.47 -12.37 -12.14
CA THR A 119 -7.94 -13.63 -12.74
C THR A 119 -6.77 -14.53 -13.13
N HIS A 120 -5.68 -13.94 -13.63
CA HIS A 120 -4.50 -14.69 -14.03
C HIS A 120 -3.74 -15.28 -12.85
N TYR A 121 -3.58 -14.52 -11.75
CA TYR A 121 -2.71 -14.91 -10.64
C TYR A 121 -3.40 -15.63 -9.48
N ARG A 122 -4.73 -15.48 -9.32
CA ARG A 122 -5.45 -16.21 -8.26
C ARG A 122 -5.29 -17.72 -8.47
N SER A 123 -4.87 -18.39 -7.42
CA SER A 123 -4.66 -19.84 -7.39
C SER A 123 -4.76 -20.35 -5.95
N ASP A 124 -4.58 -21.65 -5.75
CA ASP A 124 -4.55 -22.24 -4.39
C ASP A 124 -3.42 -21.67 -3.53
N GLN A 125 -2.32 -21.20 -4.15
CA GLN A 125 -1.15 -20.65 -3.46
C GLN A 125 -1.16 -19.12 -3.39
N ILE A 126 -1.96 -18.42 -4.22
CA ILE A 126 -1.95 -16.96 -4.31
C ILE A 126 -3.36 -16.41 -4.13
N VAL A 127 -3.54 -15.60 -3.08
CA VAL A 127 -4.76 -14.86 -2.81
C VAL A 127 -4.60 -13.42 -3.29
N VAL A 128 -5.42 -13.00 -4.25
CA VAL A 128 -5.47 -11.60 -4.69
C VAL A 128 -6.74 -10.94 -4.14
N HIS A 129 -6.59 -9.93 -3.29
CA HIS A 129 -7.69 -9.18 -2.68
C HIS A 129 -7.65 -7.70 -3.06
N TYR A 130 -8.82 -7.15 -3.42
CA TYR A 130 -9.02 -5.74 -3.71
C TYR A 130 -10.52 -5.39 -3.63
N ASP A 131 -10.86 -4.12 -3.39
CA ASP A 131 -12.25 -3.65 -3.42
C ASP A 131 -12.74 -3.43 -4.85
N ALA A 132 -13.38 -4.45 -5.44
CA ALA A 132 -14.00 -4.35 -6.77
C ALA A 132 -15.22 -3.41 -6.82
N GLY A 133 -15.79 -3.04 -5.65
CA GLY A 133 -17.01 -2.25 -5.57
C GLY A 133 -16.86 -0.79 -6.02
N ILE A 134 -15.63 -0.35 -6.31
CA ILE A 134 -15.34 1.01 -6.81
C ILE A 134 -15.27 1.11 -8.34
N PHE A 135 -15.31 -0.02 -9.06
CA PHE A 135 -15.07 -0.03 -10.52
C PHE A 135 -16.12 0.74 -11.34
N GLY A 136 -17.29 1.04 -10.77
CA GLY A 136 -18.31 1.90 -11.37
C GLY A 136 -18.11 3.40 -11.12
N GLY A 137 -16.98 3.83 -10.54
CA GLY A 137 -16.68 5.24 -10.31
C GLY A 137 -16.40 6.02 -11.59
N ASN A 138 -16.51 7.35 -11.52
CA ASN A 138 -16.42 8.26 -12.68
C ASN A 138 -14.99 8.53 -13.21
N GLY A 139 -14.04 7.61 -12.98
CA GLY A 139 -12.65 7.74 -13.38
C GLY A 139 -12.22 6.70 -14.44
N ILE A 140 -10.94 6.69 -14.76
CA ILE A 140 -10.32 5.81 -15.76
C ILE A 140 -9.41 4.78 -15.09
N PHE A 141 -8.61 5.21 -14.10
CA PHE A 141 -7.60 4.36 -13.46
C PHE A 141 -7.69 4.43 -11.94
N LEU A 142 -7.05 3.44 -11.31
CA LEU A 142 -6.88 3.29 -9.88
C LEU A 142 -5.42 3.57 -9.52
N ASP A 143 -5.18 4.09 -8.32
CA ASP A 143 -3.83 4.24 -7.76
C ASP A 143 -3.58 3.21 -6.64
N PRO A 144 -2.76 2.17 -6.89
CA PRO A 144 -2.63 1.04 -6.00
C PRO A 144 -1.36 1.07 -5.13
N LEU A 145 -1.54 0.77 -3.84
CA LEU A 145 -0.51 0.23 -2.97
C LEU A 145 -0.70 -1.29 -2.85
N VAL A 146 0.27 -2.04 -3.36
CA VAL A 146 0.24 -3.51 -3.39
C VAL A 146 1.07 -4.07 -2.25
N TYR A 147 0.41 -4.75 -1.30
CA TYR A 147 1.09 -5.52 -0.27
C TYR A 147 1.29 -6.96 -0.72
N LEU A 148 2.51 -7.46 -0.58
CA LEU A 148 2.89 -8.85 -0.80
C LEU A 148 3.46 -9.42 0.51
N PHE A 149 2.88 -10.52 0.99
CA PHE A 149 3.40 -11.25 2.15
C PHE A 149 2.88 -12.67 2.21
N LYS A 150 3.63 -13.56 2.87
CA LYS A 150 3.16 -14.92 3.16
C LYS A 150 2.30 -14.93 4.42
N ALA A 151 1.21 -15.67 4.38
CA ALA A 151 0.32 -15.90 5.51
C ALA A 151 -0.26 -17.31 5.44
N THR A 152 -0.81 -17.78 6.55
CA THR A 152 -1.53 -19.05 6.58
C THR A 152 -3.02 -18.78 6.44
N GLN A 153 -3.70 -19.43 5.51
CA GLN A 153 -5.15 -19.40 5.40
C GLN A 153 -5.68 -20.82 5.39
N ASN A 154 -6.57 -21.16 6.33
CA ASN A 154 -7.10 -22.51 6.49
C ASN A 154 -6.01 -23.59 6.65
N ASN A 155 -4.94 -23.28 7.39
CA ASN A 155 -3.75 -24.11 7.62
C ASN A 155 -2.85 -24.35 6.40
N GLU A 156 -3.05 -23.61 5.31
CA GLU A 156 -2.15 -23.64 4.14
C GLU A 156 -1.40 -22.32 4.00
N ALA A 157 -0.10 -22.41 3.72
CA ALA A 157 0.70 -21.24 3.40
C ALA A 157 0.30 -20.68 2.03
N LYS A 158 -0.02 -19.39 1.97
CA LYS A 158 -0.39 -18.68 0.75
C LYS A 158 0.38 -17.36 0.66
N LEU A 159 0.66 -16.93 -0.57
CA LEU A 159 1.05 -15.56 -0.85
C LEU A 159 -0.21 -14.70 -0.90
N ILE A 160 -0.24 -13.64 -0.10
CA ILE A 160 -1.30 -12.63 -0.11
C ILE A 160 -0.84 -11.45 -0.96
N VAL A 161 -1.66 -11.10 -1.93
CA VAL A 161 -1.57 -9.91 -2.77
C VAL A 161 -2.76 -9.01 -2.43
N LEU A 162 -2.54 -8.09 -1.50
CA LEU A 162 -3.56 -7.14 -1.06
C LEU A 162 -3.36 -5.80 -1.78
N VAL A 163 -4.37 -5.34 -2.51
CA VAL A 163 -4.31 -4.08 -3.25
C VAL A 163 -5.22 -3.06 -2.58
N GLN A 164 -4.61 -2.02 -1.99
CA GLN A 164 -5.31 -0.85 -1.47
C GLN A 164 -5.30 0.25 -2.53
N PHE A 165 -6.43 0.92 -2.74
CA PHE A 165 -6.51 2.06 -3.66
C PHE A 165 -6.53 3.38 -2.92
N LYS A 166 -5.86 4.39 -3.48
CA LYS A 166 -5.89 5.76 -3.00
C LYS A 166 -7.32 6.28 -2.96
N THR A 167 -7.74 6.74 -1.80
CA THR A 167 -9.10 7.15 -1.47
C THR A 167 -9.37 8.63 -1.74
N GLN A 168 -8.32 9.41 -2.02
CA GLN A 168 -8.43 10.85 -2.28
C GLN A 168 -7.35 11.34 -3.24
N HIS A 169 -7.78 11.92 -4.35
CA HIS A 169 -6.91 12.56 -5.34
C HIS A 169 -6.21 13.82 -4.80
N MET A 170 -5.10 14.20 -5.42
CA MET A 170 -4.43 15.48 -5.23
C MET A 170 -5.06 16.55 -6.14
N GLY A 171 -5.81 17.52 -5.59
CA GLY A 171 -6.66 18.39 -6.42
C GLY A 171 -6.03 19.61 -7.12
N VAL A 172 -5.01 20.27 -6.54
CA VAL A 172 -4.68 21.68 -6.88
C VAL A 172 -3.20 21.93 -7.22
N ARG A 173 -2.32 20.94 -7.08
CA ARG A 173 -0.87 21.09 -7.36
C ARG A 173 -0.56 20.71 -8.80
N THR A 174 0.60 21.11 -9.33
CA THR A 174 1.02 20.79 -10.71
C THR A 174 0.90 19.28 -10.98
N GLY A 175 0.04 18.90 -11.92
CA GLY A 175 -0.29 17.49 -12.22
C GLY A 175 -1.50 16.92 -11.47
N GLY A 176 -2.05 17.63 -10.48
CA GLY A 176 -3.22 17.22 -9.68
C GLY A 176 -4.54 17.22 -10.45
N ASP A 177 -4.68 18.07 -11.47
CA ASP A 177 -5.80 18.01 -12.42
C ASP A 177 -5.93 16.61 -13.04
N LEU A 178 -4.79 15.95 -13.27
CA LEU A 178 -4.73 14.63 -13.90
C LEU A 178 -5.34 13.55 -13.02
N GLU A 179 -5.05 13.58 -11.72
CA GLU A 179 -5.68 12.66 -10.75
C GLU A 179 -7.13 13.02 -10.50
N ARG A 180 -7.43 14.31 -10.23
CA ARG A 180 -8.79 14.77 -9.92
C ARG A 180 -9.80 14.32 -10.98
N ASP A 181 -9.41 14.42 -12.25
CA ASP A 181 -10.35 14.21 -13.35
C ASP A 181 -10.39 12.73 -13.81
N ARG A 182 -9.49 11.87 -13.33
CA ARG A 182 -9.33 10.49 -13.87
C ARG A 182 -9.15 9.39 -12.83
N LEU A 183 -8.89 9.70 -11.57
CA LEU A 183 -8.74 8.71 -10.51
C LEU A 183 -10.12 8.17 -10.11
N ILE A 184 -10.25 6.85 -10.11
CA ILE A 184 -11.30 6.15 -9.39
C ILE A 184 -10.85 6.04 -7.94
N GLU A 185 -11.48 6.79 -7.05
CA GLU A 185 -11.11 6.80 -5.63
C GLU A 185 -11.45 5.46 -4.97
N GLY A 186 -10.48 4.95 -4.21
CA GLY A 186 -10.68 3.88 -3.25
C GLY A 186 -11.60 4.28 -2.11
N ARG A 187 -11.99 3.29 -1.31
CA ARG A 187 -12.82 3.51 -0.11
C ARG A 187 -12.19 2.99 1.16
N GLN A 188 -11.26 2.05 1.04
CA GLN A 188 -10.79 1.22 2.15
C GLN A 188 -9.32 1.53 2.45
N ILE A 189 -9.02 1.71 3.73
CA ILE A 189 -7.67 1.63 4.30
C ILE A 189 -7.59 0.34 5.09
N TYR A 190 -6.75 -0.60 4.66
CA TYR A 190 -6.63 -1.88 5.34
C TYR A 190 -5.74 -1.77 6.56
N ILE A 191 -6.21 -2.31 7.69
CA ILE A 191 -5.41 -2.50 8.90
C ILE A 191 -4.88 -3.93 8.89
N ILE A 192 -3.57 -4.07 8.74
CA ILE A 192 -2.87 -5.37 8.78
C ILE A 192 -2.24 -5.55 10.16
N ARG A 193 -2.44 -6.71 10.79
CA ARG A 193 -1.91 -7.04 12.11
C ARG A 193 -1.72 -8.55 12.24
N ASN A 194 -0.77 -8.99 13.06
CA ASN A 194 -0.59 -10.43 13.33
C ASN A 194 -1.74 -10.99 14.17
N ASN A 195 -2.18 -10.19 15.16
CA ASN A 195 -3.31 -10.47 16.03
C ASN A 195 -3.81 -9.18 16.70
N ALA A 196 -4.86 -9.28 17.51
CA ALA A 196 -5.51 -8.15 18.18
C ALA A 196 -4.58 -7.34 19.10
N ASP A 197 -3.52 -7.98 19.60
CA ASP A 197 -2.56 -7.37 20.50
C ASP A 197 -1.28 -6.91 19.80
N SER A 198 -1.13 -7.05 18.48
CA SER A 198 0.09 -6.69 17.74
C SER A 198 0.13 -5.23 17.27
N VAL A 199 1.21 -4.80 16.60
CA VAL A 199 1.26 -3.48 15.95
C VAL A 199 0.34 -3.48 14.74
N ASN A 200 -0.48 -2.44 14.62
CA ASN A 200 -1.34 -2.24 13.46
C ASN A 200 -0.57 -1.55 12.34
N LEU A 201 -0.61 -2.07 11.13
CA LEU A 201 -0.11 -1.40 9.93
C LEU A 201 -1.25 -0.71 9.20
N ILE A 202 -1.02 0.51 8.73
CA ILE A 202 -1.84 1.17 7.71
C ILE A 202 -0.97 1.82 6.64
N GLY A 203 -1.48 1.88 5.41
CA GLY A 203 -0.92 2.68 4.33
C GLY A 203 -1.77 3.91 4.07
N VAL A 204 -1.14 5.07 3.99
CA VAL A 204 -1.74 6.37 3.70
C VAL A 204 -1.04 6.94 2.47
N ILE A 205 -1.64 6.84 1.29
CA ILE A 205 -1.04 7.16 0.00
C ILE A 205 -1.07 8.67 -0.22
N CYS A 206 0.12 9.30 -0.24
CA CYS A 206 0.33 10.69 -0.64
C CYS A 206 -0.70 11.69 -0.07
N SER A 207 -1.59 12.25 -0.90
CA SER A 207 -2.59 13.27 -0.52
C SER A 207 -3.62 12.79 0.51
N GLU A 208 -3.76 11.49 0.75
CA GLU A 208 -4.54 10.98 1.88
C GLU A 208 -4.03 11.53 3.22
N ALA A 209 -2.71 11.76 3.34
CA ALA A 209 -2.10 12.33 4.53
C ALA A 209 -2.74 13.68 4.91
N MET A 210 -3.08 14.51 3.92
CA MET A 210 -3.64 15.85 4.14
C MET A 210 -5.02 15.82 4.80
N ASN A 211 -5.75 14.73 4.64
CA ASN A 211 -7.11 14.57 5.15
C ASN A 211 -7.19 13.53 6.28
N PHE A 212 -6.10 12.82 6.53
CA PHE A 212 -6.02 11.77 7.54
C PHE A 212 -6.44 12.24 8.94
N PRO A 213 -6.02 13.42 9.45
CA PRO A 213 -6.49 13.89 10.76
C PRO A 213 -8.02 14.03 10.87
N ALA A 214 -8.67 14.49 9.80
CA ALA A 214 -10.12 14.64 9.76
C ALA A 214 -10.83 13.28 9.60
N ALA A 215 -10.26 12.37 8.80
CA ALA A 215 -10.76 11.01 8.65
C ALA A 215 -10.64 10.19 9.96
N MET A 216 -9.58 10.43 10.73
CA MET A 216 -9.35 9.86 12.05
C MET A 216 -10.05 10.68 13.15
N GLY A 217 -11.35 10.91 12.97
CA GLY A 217 -12.22 11.50 13.98
C GLY A 217 -12.38 10.62 15.23
N MET A 218 -13.09 11.12 16.24
CA MET A 218 -13.20 10.44 17.55
C MET A 218 -13.70 9.00 17.46
N GLN A 219 -14.78 8.76 16.71
CA GLN A 219 -15.34 7.41 16.56
C GLN A 219 -14.35 6.47 15.87
N GLN A 220 -13.75 6.92 14.77
CA GLN A 220 -12.78 6.11 14.03
C GLN A 220 -11.56 5.74 14.88
N ARG A 221 -11.06 6.67 15.70
CA ARG A 221 -9.97 6.40 16.65
C ARG A 221 -10.34 5.33 17.67
N LEU A 222 -11.57 5.35 18.19
CA LEU A 222 -12.06 4.33 19.13
C LEU A 222 -12.16 2.96 18.43
N ASP A 223 -12.74 2.92 17.24
CA ASP A 223 -12.99 1.67 16.50
C ASP A 223 -11.69 0.94 16.15
N VAL A 224 -10.65 1.68 15.77
CA VAL A 224 -9.35 1.09 15.41
C VAL A 224 -8.39 0.97 16.60
N GLY A 225 -8.74 1.59 17.74
CA GLY A 225 -7.89 1.68 18.92
C GLY A 225 -6.66 2.56 18.73
N TRP A 226 -6.77 3.67 18.00
CA TRP A 226 -5.66 4.57 17.65
C TRP A 226 -4.87 5.08 18.86
N ASN A 227 -5.56 5.36 19.97
CA ASN A 227 -4.93 5.90 21.17
C ASN A 227 -4.24 4.83 22.03
N ASP A 228 -4.69 3.58 21.94
CA ASP A 228 -4.31 2.52 22.87
C ASP A 228 -3.41 1.46 22.23
N ARG A 229 -3.27 1.48 20.90
CA ARG A 229 -2.52 0.48 20.14
C ARG A 229 -1.38 1.13 19.37
N PRO A 230 -0.22 0.45 19.24
CA PRO A 230 0.85 0.92 18.38
C PRO A 230 0.45 0.81 16.90
N PHE A 231 0.79 1.83 16.12
CA PHE A 231 0.62 1.85 14.66
C PHE A 231 1.96 2.03 13.94
N LEU A 232 2.17 1.25 12.90
CA LEU A 232 3.15 1.50 11.86
C LEU A 232 2.41 2.13 10.67
N VAL A 233 2.73 3.39 10.36
CA VAL A 233 2.06 4.16 9.30
C VAL A 233 3.00 4.30 8.12
N LEU A 234 2.64 3.71 6.99
CA LEU A 234 3.36 3.87 5.73
C LEU A 234 2.76 5.02 4.94
N ASN A 235 3.60 5.96 4.47
CA ASN A 235 3.16 7.07 3.63
C ASN A 235 3.93 7.10 2.29
N PRO A 236 3.61 6.18 1.35
CA PRO A 236 4.21 6.22 0.02
C PRO A 236 3.76 7.51 -0.66
N GLN A 237 4.73 8.25 -1.20
CA GLN A 237 4.47 9.57 -1.74
C GLN A 237 5.38 9.87 -2.91
N VAL A 238 4.82 10.53 -3.93
CA VAL A 238 5.60 11.29 -4.90
C VAL A 238 5.13 12.74 -4.82
N ASN A 239 5.63 13.43 -3.80
CA ASN A 239 5.26 14.79 -3.49
C ASN A 239 6.44 15.75 -3.78
N PRO A 240 6.28 16.72 -4.70
CA PRO A 240 7.31 17.71 -5.00
C PRO A 240 7.52 18.74 -3.86
N ASP A 241 6.60 18.83 -2.90
CA ASP A 241 6.68 19.75 -1.76
C ASP A 241 6.34 19.02 -0.44
N PRO A 242 7.28 18.23 0.10
CA PRO A 242 7.10 17.40 1.31
C PRO A 242 7.02 18.20 2.61
N ILE A 243 7.25 19.52 2.58
CA ILE A 243 7.22 20.41 3.74
C ILE A 243 5.96 21.27 3.79
N HIS A 244 4.97 21.01 2.93
CA HIS A 244 3.67 21.67 3.05
C HIS A 244 3.04 21.46 4.43
N GLU A 245 2.28 22.45 4.88
CA GLU A 245 1.66 22.46 6.20
C GLU A 245 0.78 21.25 6.48
N ASP A 246 0.02 20.78 5.49
CA ASP A 246 -0.85 19.60 5.66
C ASP A 246 -0.06 18.30 5.87
N PHE A 247 1.07 18.12 5.17
CA PHE A 247 1.94 16.95 5.39
C PHE A 247 2.68 17.05 6.73
N ILE A 248 3.03 18.26 7.16
CA ILE A 248 3.57 18.49 8.51
C ILE A 248 2.49 18.19 9.57
N ALA A 249 1.26 18.64 9.36
CA ALA A 249 0.13 18.41 10.26
C ALA A 249 -0.18 16.91 10.39
N PHE A 250 -0.14 16.17 9.29
CA PHE A 250 -0.22 14.71 9.31
C PHE A 250 0.88 14.07 10.15
N ARG A 251 2.15 14.46 9.94
CA ARG A 251 3.27 13.90 10.73
C ARG A 251 3.09 14.23 12.22
N LYS A 252 2.72 15.47 12.54
CA LYS A 252 2.39 15.89 13.91
C LYS A 252 1.29 15.01 14.48
N PHE A 253 0.15 14.88 13.80
CA PHE A 253 -0.96 14.01 14.20
C PHE A 253 -0.53 12.58 14.53
N VAL A 254 0.30 11.97 13.68
CA VAL A 254 0.78 10.59 13.88
C VAL A 254 1.70 10.50 15.10
N THR A 255 2.45 11.56 15.41
CA THR A 255 3.39 11.63 16.55
C THR A 255 2.85 12.35 17.79
N GLU A 256 1.63 12.88 17.74
CA GLU A 256 1.03 13.74 18.78
C GLU A 256 0.74 12.98 20.09
N GLN A 257 0.72 11.66 20.04
CA GLN A 257 0.55 10.81 21.21
C GLN A 257 1.87 10.79 22.00
N GLU A 258 2.02 11.73 22.94
CA GLU A 258 2.94 11.54 24.06
C GLU A 258 2.51 10.28 24.80
N ARG A 259 3.34 9.23 24.79
CA ARG A 259 3.09 8.07 25.64
C ARG A 259 3.14 8.52 27.10
N LYS A 260 2.00 8.40 27.79
CA LYS A 260 1.97 8.04 29.20
C LYS A 260 2.40 6.57 29.28
N GLU A 261 3.71 6.35 29.35
CA GLU A 261 4.22 5.18 30.07
C GLU A 261 4.04 5.41 31.58
#